data_AF-A0A949A1E5-F1
#
_entry.id   AF-A0A949A1E5-F1
#
_cell.length_a   1.000
_cell.length_b   1.000
_cell.length_c   1.000
_cell.angle_alpha   90.00
_cell.angle_beta   90.00
_cell.angle_gamma   90.00
#
_symmetry.space_group_name_H-M   'P 1'
#
loop_
_entity.id
_entity.type
_entity.pdbx_description
1 polymer ?
#
loop_
_entity_poly.entity_id
_entity_poly.type
_entity_poly.pdbx_seq_one_letter_code
_entity_poly.pdbx_strand_id
1 'polypeptide(L)'
;ILIGEPYWRQLPPTEDVAKGCLANSISDFLMLPELLASFGHLGYDVVEMVLADQDGWDRYEAAKWLTMRRWLEANPDDELAKEVRAQLTSEPERYAAYTREYLGWGVFALMPR
;
A
#
# COMPACT_ATOMS: atom_id res chain seq x y z
N ILE A 1 -20.39 -3.39 7.64
CA ILE A 1 -19.34 -2.33 7.56
C ILE A 1 -18.35 -2.77 6.49
N LEU A 2 -17.87 -1.86 5.65
CA LEU A 2 -16.76 -2.14 4.73
C LEU A 2 -15.54 -1.36 5.21
N ILE A 3 -14.39 -2.02 5.34
CA ILE A 3 -13.14 -1.38 5.73
C ILE A 3 -12.06 -1.79 4.73
N GLY A 4 -11.33 -0.81 4.19
CA GLY A 4 -10.15 -1.04 3.37
C GLY A 4 -8.89 -0.93 4.23
N GLU A 5 -8.14 -2.02 4.38
CA GLU A 5 -6.96 -2.06 5.27
C GLU A 5 -5.73 -2.63 4.55
N PRO A 6 -4.53 -2.05 4.77
CA PRO A 6 -3.28 -2.71 4.45
C PRO A 6 -2.98 -3.86 5.41
N TYR A 7 -2.20 -4.83 4.94
CA TYR A 7 -1.64 -5.92 5.72
C TYR A 7 -0.30 -6.35 5.14
N TRP A 8 0.49 -7.13 5.87
CA TRP A 8 1.71 -7.72 5.30
C TRP A 8 1.34 -8.95 4.45
N ARG A 9 1.55 -8.87 3.13
CA ARG A 9 1.48 -10.02 2.20
C ARG A 9 2.58 -11.02 2.53
N GLN A 10 3.77 -10.51 2.78
CA GLN A 10 4.90 -11.24 3.33
C GLN A 10 5.50 -10.40 4.45
N LEU A 11 5.95 -11.05 5.53
CA LEU A 11 6.57 -10.32 6.63
C LEU A 11 7.86 -9.64 6.14
N PRO A 12 8.00 -8.31 6.27
CA PRO A 12 9.25 -7.64 5.96
C PRO A 12 10.39 -8.22 6.81
N PRO A 13 11.57 -8.54 6.23
CA PRO A 13 12.68 -9.10 7.00
C PRO A 13 13.35 -8.06 7.91
N THR A 14 13.14 -6.76 7.67
CA THR A 14 13.71 -5.67 8.47
C THR A 14 12.74 -4.47 8.53
N GLU A 15 12.94 -3.61 9.52
CA GLU A 15 12.22 -2.32 9.63
C GLU A 15 12.47 -1.42 8.42
N ASP A 16 13.64 -1.50 7.79
CA ASP A 16 13.93 -0.72 6.59
C ASP A 16 13.12 -1.19 5.38
N VAL A 17 12.81 -2.48 5.27
CA VAL A 17 11.88 -2.98 4.25
C VAL A 17 10.45 -2.51 4.54
N ALA A 18 10.03 -2.48 5.81
CA ALA A 18 8.74 -1.93 6.20
C ALA A 18 8.63 -0.43 5.85
N LYS A 19 9.68 0.35 6.12
CA LYS A 19 9.78 1.76 5.69
C LYS A 19 9.82 1.92 4.19
N GLY A 20 10.46 0.99 3.47
CA GLY A 20 10.40 0.90 2.01
C GLY A 20 8.97 0.74 1.47
N CYS A 21 8.08 0.11 2.26
CA CYS A 21 6.64 0.00 1.98
C CYS A 21 5.84 1.23 2.43
N LEU A 22 6.49 2.28 2.93
CA LEU A 22 5.90 3.49 3.50
C LEU A 22 5.16 3.27 4.84
N ALA A 23 5.47 2.19 5.56
CA ALA A 23 5.11 2.04 6.97
C ALA A 23 6.12 2.73 7.89
N ASN A 24 5.76 3.00 9.15
CA ASN A 24 6.73 3.47 10.16
C ASN A 24 7.48 2.28 10.78
N SER A 25 6.79 1.15 10.98
CA SER A 25 7.37 -0.07 11.54
C SER A 25 6.67 -1.33 11.03
N ILE A 26 7.34 -2.48 11.13
CA ILE A 26 6.75 -3.81 10.94
C ILE A 26 5.49 -3.98 11.80
N SER A 27 5.44 -3.41 13.01
CA SER A 27 4.28 -3.53 13.90
C SER A 27 3.04 -2.75 13.46
N ASP A 28 3.15 -1.87 12.45
CA ASP A 28 2.02 -1.06 11.99
C ASP A 28 0.94 -1.92 11.32
N PHE A 29 1.35 -3.03 10.69
CA PHE A 29 0.44 -3.94 10.02
C PHE A 29 0.59 -5.36 10.53
N LEU A 30 -0.50 -6.10 10.41
CA LEU A 30 -0.57 -7.52 10.72
C LEU A 30 -0.41 -8.34 9.45
N MET A 31 0.01 -9.59 9.60
CA MET A 31 -0.19 -10.59 8.56
C MET A 31 -1.69 -10.85 8.39
N LEU A 32 -2.13 -11.30 7.21
CA LEU A 32 -3.56 -11.43 6.89
C LEU A 32 -4.36 -12.28 7.92
N PRO A 33 -3.89 -13.46 8.38
CA PRO A 33 -4.62 -14.24 9.39
C PRO A 33 -4.86 -13.46 10.69
N GLU A 34 -3.87 -12.70 11.15
CA GLU A 34 -3.91 -11.90 12.37
C GLU A 34 -4.82 -10.69 12.21
N LEU A 35 -4.83 -10.05 11.04
CA LEU A 35 -5.79 -8.99 10.73
C LEU A 35 -7.23 -9.53 10.78
N LEU A 36 -7.51 -10.68 10.17
CA LEU A 36 -8.83 -11.31 10.20
C LEU A 36 -9.25 -11.68 11.65
N ALA A 37 -8.32 -12.22 12.43
CA ALA A 37 -8.56 -12.52 13.84
C ALA A 37 -8.86 -11.26 14.66
N SER A 38 -8.20 -10.13 14.36
CA SER A 38 -8.42 -8.86 15.05
C SER A 38 -9.87 -8.37 14.96
N PHE A 39 -10.54 -8.53 13.81
CA PHE A 39 -11.96 -8.18 13.67
C PHE A 39 -12.85 -9.06 14.57
N GLY A 40 -12.51 -10.35 14.71
CA GLY A 40 -13.18 -11.26 15.63
C GLY A 40 -13.06 -10.83 17.09
N HIS A 41 -11.90 -10.35 17.51
CA HIS A 41 -11.69 -9.80 18.86
C HIS A 41 -12.49 -8.51 19.10
N LEU A 42 -12.84 -7.78 18.03
CA LEU A 42 -13.69 -6.60 18.08
C LEU A 42 -15.19 -6.92 18.00
N GLY A 43 -15.58 -8.21 17.98
CA GLY A 43 -16.98 -8.63 17.95
C GLY A 43 -17.62 -8.61 16.56
N TYR A 44 -16.82 -8.70 15.50
CA TYR A 44 -17.31 -8.77 14.13
C TYR A 44 -16.99 -10.12 13.47
N ASP A 45 -17.91 -10.57 12.63
CA ASP A 45 -17.65 -11.61 11.65
C ASP A 45 -17.22 -10.99 10.32
N VAL A 46 -16.12 -11.49 9.77
CA VAL A 46 -15.71 -11.20 8.39
C VAL A 46 -16.55 -12.08 7.48
N VAL A 47 -17.44 -11.47 6.70
CA VAL A 47 -18.41 -12.19 5.87
C VAL A 47 -18.04 -12.20 4.39
N GLU A 48 -17.11 -11.35 3.96
CA GLU A 48 -16.54 -11.36 2.61
C GLU A 48 -15.21 -10.57 2.57
N MET A 49 -14.34 -10.84 1.59
CA MET A 49 -13.15 -10.02 1.35
C MET A 49 -12.74 -9.95 -0.13
N VAL A 50 -12.31 -8.78 -0.56
CA VAL A 50 -11.68 -8.58 -1.89
C VAL A 50 -10.27 -8.04 -1.67
N LEU A 51 -9.28 -8.85 -2.05
CA LEU A 51 -7.87 -8.52 -1.84
C LEU A 51 -7.24 -8.02 -3.13
N ALA A 52 -6.39 -7.01 -3.03
CA ALA A 52 -5.53 -6.59 -4.12
C ALA A 52 -4.46 -7.65 -4.37
N ASP A 53 -4.29 -8.02 -5.64
CA ASP A 53 -3.11 -8.72 -6.11
C ASP A 53 -2.02 -7.71 -6.51
N GLN A 54 -0.89 -8.22 -7.00
CA GLN A 54 0.21 -7.37 -7.43
C GLN A 54 -0.18 -6.51 -8.64
N ASP A 55 -1.04 -7.01 -9.55
CA ASP A 55 -1.50 -6.26 -10.73
C ASP A 55 -2.43 -5.10 -10.32
N GLY A 56 -3.26 -5.29 -9.30
CA GLY A 56 -4.06 -4.24 -8.67
C GLY A 56 -3.19 -3.14 -8.06
N TRP A 57 -2.11 -3.53 -7.38
CA TRP A 57 -1.10 -2.58 -6.91
C TRP A 57 -0.36 -1.89 -8.06
N ASP A 58 0.03 -2.62 -9.11
CA ASP A 58 0.69 -2.06 -10.30
C ASP A 58 -0.20 -0.98 -10.92
N ARG A 59 -1.50 -1.24 -11.03
CA ARG A 59 -2.48 -0.27 -11.55
C ARG A 59 -2.54 0.99 -10.71
N TYR A 60 -2.53 0.87 -9.39
CA TYR A 60 -2.60 2.00 -8.47
C TYR A 60 -1.32 2.83 -8.49
N GLU A 61 -0.16 2.21 -8.36
CA GLU A 61 1.12 2.91 -8.26
C GLU A 61 1.62 3.43 -9.62
N ALA A 62 1.61 2.59 -10.66
CA ALA A 62 2.17 2.96 -11.96
C ALA A 62 1.39 4.09 -12.65
N ALA A 63 0.08 4.21 -12.38
CA ALA A 63 -0.73 5.32 -12.90
C ALA A 63 -0.27 6.69 -12.38
N LYS A 64 0.30 6.74 -11.15
CA LYS A 64 0.87 7.97 -10.59
C LYS A 64 2.07 8.44 -11.40
N TRP A 65 2.91 7.53 -11.89
CA TRP A 65 4.14 7.89 -12.61
C TRP A 65 3.86 8.63 -13.92
N LEU A 66 2.90 8.14 -14.72
CA LEU A 66 2.49 8.84 -15.94
C LEU A 66 1.91 10.23 -15.62
N THR A 67 1.15 10.32 -14.54
CA THR A 67 0.55 11.58 -14.06
C THR A 67 1.65 12.57 -13.67
N MET A 68 2.62 12.15 -12.85
CA MET A 68 3.79 12.95 -12.47
C MET A 68 4.58 13.41 -13.69
N ARG A 69 4.83 12.51 -14.66
CA ARG A 69 5.62 12.86 -15.86
C ARG A 69 4.95 13.95 -16.69
N ARG A 70 3.63 13.86 -16.90
CA ARG A 70 2.86 14.86 -17.64
C ARG A 70 2.74 16.16 -16.86
N TRP A 71 2.52 16.08 -15.56
CA TRP A 71 2.46 17.26 -14.70
C TRP A 71 3.78 18.03 -14.71
N LEU A 72 4.93 17.36 -14.65
CA LEU A 72 6.26 17.99 -14.75
C LEU A 72 6.52 18.65 -16.11
N GLU A 73 5.87 18.19 -17.17
CA GLU A 73 5.98 18.80 -18.50
C GLU A 73 5.17 20.09 -18.60
N ALA A 74 4.02 20.15 -17.94
CA ALA A 74 3.15 21.32 -17.89
C ALA A 74 3.57 22.36 -16.83
N ASN A 75 4.31 21.94 -15.80
CA ASN A 75 4.64 22.77 -14.64
C ASN A 75 6.17 22.76 -14.34
N PRO A 76 7.02 23.22 -15.27
CA PRO A 76 8.47 23.14 -15.11
C PRO A 76 9.05 24.03 -13.99
N ASP A 77 8.40 25.16 -13.71
CA ASP A 77 8.86 26.18 -12.75
C ASP A 77 8.09 26.15 -11.41
N ASP A 78 7.23 25.14 -11.22
CA ASP A 78 6.48 24.97 -9.97
C ASP A 78 7.42 24.61 -8.81
N GLU A 79 7.10 25.07 -7.60
CA GLU A 79 7.93 24.84 -6.42
C GLU A 79 8.14 23.35 -6.10
N LEU A 80 7.16 22.49 -6.44
CA LEU A 80 7.22 21.05 -6.24
C LEU A 80 7.91 20.30 -7.38
N ALA A 81 8.26 20.96 -8.49
CA ALA A 81 8.81 20.29 -9.68
C ALA A 81 10.06 19.46 -9.37
N LYS A 82 10.92 19.93 -8.47
CA LYS A 82 12.11 19.18 -8.03
C LYS A 82 11.76 17.94 -7.23
N GLU A 83 10.78 18.04 -6.34
CA GLU A 83 10.33 16.92 -5.49
C GLU A 83 9.63 15.85 -6.34
N VAL A 84 8.67 16.25 -7.18
CA VAL A 84 7.94 15.33 -8.06
C VAL A 84 8.89 14.66 -9.06
N ARG A 85 9.94 15.36 -9.53
CA ARG A 85 11.00 14.77 -10.35
C ARG A 85 11.77 13.68 -9.58
N ALA A 86 12.16 13.96 -8.35
CA ALA A 86 12.88 12.99 -7.52
C ALA A 86 12.02 11.74 -7.25
N GLN A 87 10.74 11.93 -6.90
CA GLN A 87 9.79 10.83 -6.70
C GLN A 87 9.63 10.01 -7.98
N LEU A 88 9.37 10.63 -9.14
CA LEU A 88 9.24 9.91 -10.41
C LEU A 88 10.48 9.08 -10.75
N THR A 89 11.67 9.52 -10.33
CA THR A 89 12.92 8.78 -10.53
C THR A 89 13.03 7.57 -9.60
N SER A 90 12.68 7.68 -8.31
CA SER A 90 12.89 6.61 -7.32
C SER A 90 11.71 5.66 -7.13
N GLU A 91 10.49 6.12 -7.39
CA GLU A 91 9.26 5.39 -7.05
C GLU A 91 9.12 4.04 -7.75
N PRO A 92 9.42 3.87 -9.06
CA PRO A 92 9.30 2.57 -9.71
C PRO A 92 10.19 1.49 -9.08
N GLU A 93 11.44 1.82 -8.76
CA GLU A 93 12.39 0.90 -8.11
C GLU A 93 11.97 0.61 -6.67
N ARG A 94 11.62 1.64 -5.88
CA ARG A 94 11.12 1.49 -4.51
C ARG A 94 9.89 0.58 -4.46
N TYR A 95 8.91 0.85 -5.34
CA TYR A 95 7.67 0.09 -5.42
C TYR A 95 7.94 -1.39 -5.70
N ALA A 96 8.75 -1.68 -6.73
CA ALA A 96 9.06 -3.05 -7.13
C ALA A 96 9.88 -3.80 -6.08
N ALA A 97 10.80 -3.12 -5.39
CA ALA A 97 11.64 -3.71 -4.35
C ALA A 97 10.89 -3.98 -3.04
N TYR A 98 9.86 -3.18 -2.71
CA TYR A 98 9.22 -3.20 -1.40
C TYR A 98 7.71 -3.42 -1.47
N THR A 99 6.94 -2.38 -1.82
CA THR A 99 5.48 -2.41 -1.73
C THR A 99 4.88 -3.58 -2.50
N ARG A 100 5.36 -3.83 -3.74
CA ARG A 100 4.86 -4.92 -4.60
C ARG A 100 5.03 -6.30 -3.97
N GLU A 101 6.08 -6.51 -3.17
CA GLU A 101 6.39 -7.81 -2.58
C GLU A 101 5.79 -7.99 -1.18
N TYR A 102 5.84 -6.97 -0.33
CA TYR A 102 5.53 -7.13 1.08
C TYR A 102 4.17 -6.57 1.48
N LEU A 103 3.61 -5.59 0.77
CA LEU A 103 2.37 -4.93 1.19
C LEU A 103 1.15 -5.51 0.47
N GLY A 104 0.21 -6.03 1.25
CA GLY A 104 -1.13 -6.38 0.83
C GLY A 104 -2.11 -5.26 1.14
N TRP A 105 -3.25 -5.27 0.46
CA TRP A 105 -4.39 -4.41 0.78
C TRP A 105 -5.68 -5.15 0.44
N GLY A 106 -6.75 -4.91 1.18
CA GLY A 106 -8.04 -5.50 0.87
C GLY A 106 -9.21 -4.74 1.45
N VAL A 107 -10.40 -4.99 0.91
CA VAL A 107 -11.67 -4.58 1.50
C VAL A 107 -12.26 -5.78 2.24
N PHE A 108 -12.61 -5.56 3.51
CA PHE A 108 -13.21 -6.56 4.39
C PHE A 108 -14.64 -6.16 4.72
N ALA A 109 -15.59 -7.06 4.46
CA ALA A 109 -16.98 -6.88 4.84
C ALA A 109 -17.24 -7.49 6.22
N LEU A 110 -17.72 -6.66 7.14
CA LEU A 110 -17.92 -7.01 8.55
C LEU A 110 -19.38 -6.92 8.96
N MET A 111 -19.85 -7.89 9.72
CA MET A 111 -21.15 -7.88 10.41
C MET A 111 -20.94 -8.02 11.92
N PRO A 112 -21.61 -7.21 12.77
CA PRO A 112 -21.52 -7.38 14.21
C PRO A 112 -22.11 -8.74 14.62
N ARG A 113 -21.51 -9.36 15.64
CA ARG A 113 -22.01 -10.57 16.28
C ARG A 113 -23.18 -10.29 17.21
#